data_AF-A0A644WQC5-F1
#
_entry.id   AF-A0A644WQC5-F1
#
_cell.length_a   1.000
_cell.length_b   1.000
_cell.length_c   1.000
_cell.angle_alpha   90.00
_cell.angle_beta   90.00
_cell.angle_gamma   90.00
#
_symmetry.space_group_name_H-M   'P 1'
#
loop_
_entity.id
_entity.type
_entity.pdbx_description
1 polymer ?
#
loop_
_entity_poly.entity_id
_entity_poly.type
_entity_poly.pdbx_seq_one_letter_code
_entity_poly.pdbx_strand_id
1 'polypeptide(L)'
;MNRIQDLFSKLTLLAVFMLAVSCGGVDSDAKKAASLTNKSIEKTNQLKLEEAEKLYKKSQAIIKKYESNRKSEKFNKLYQQYRDGGKTNLREQNR
;
A
#
# COMPACT_ATOMS: atom_id res chain seq x y z
N MET A 1 2.65 19.61 -40.04
CA MET A 1 1.67 19.75 -38.93
C MET A 1 1.45 18.48 -38.09
N ASN A 2 1.94 17.28 -38.48
CA ASN A 2 1.55 16.02 -37.82
C ASN A 2 2.45 15.56 -36.65
N ARG A 3 3.72 15.98 -36.58
CA ARG A 3 4.66 15.47 -35.55
C ARG A 3 4.44 16.08 -34.17
N ILE A 4 4.06 17.36 -34.13
CA ILE A 4 3.80 18.10 -32.89
C ILE A 4 2.47 17.62 -32.27
N GLN A 5 1.44 17.39 -33.09
CA GLN A 5 0.17 16.81 -32.64
C GLN A 5 0.34 15.38 -32.10
N ASP A 6 1.19 14.55 -32.73
CA ASP A 6 1.49 13.19 -32.25
C ASP A 6 2.28 13.21 -30.92
N LEU A 7 3.22 14.15 -30.76
CA LEU A 7 3.92 14.37 -29.49
C LEU A 7 2.97 14.82 -28.37
N PHE A 8 2.06 15.75 -28.66
CA PHE A 8 1.03 16.17 -27.71
C PHE A 8 0.09 15.01 -27.38
N SER A 9 -0.37 14.24 -28.36
CA SER A 9 -1.27 13.09 -28.15
C SER A 9 -0.62 12.01 -27.29
N LYS A 10 0.67 11.71 -27.48
CA LYS A 10 1.43 10.77 -26.63
C LYS A 10 1.63 11.32 -25.22
N LEU A 11 1.91 12.61 -25.08
CA LEU A 11 2.08 13.26 -23.79
C LEU A 11 0.77 13.30 -22.98
N THR A 12 -0.36 13.56 -23.64
CA THR A 12 -1.69 13.52 -23.02
C THR A 12 -2.06 12.09 -22.61
N LEU A 13 -1.76 11.08 -23.42
CA LEU A 13 -2.03 9.68 -23.07
C LEU A 13 -1.21 9.22 -21.85
N LEU A 14 0.05 9.64 -21.76
CA LEU A 14 0.93 9.38 -20.61
C LEU A 14 0.43 10.08 -19.33
N ALA A 15 -0.07 11.33 -19.46
CA ALA A 15 -0.62 12.09 -18.34
C ALA A 15 -1.91 11.46 -17.79
N VAL A 16 -2.79 10.96 -18.66
CA VAL A 16 -4.03 10.27 -18.26
C VAL A 16 -3.72 8.95 -17.55
N PHE A 17 -2.67 8.22 -17.95
CA PHE A 17 -2.26 6.99 -17.28
C PHE A 17 -1.74 7.23 -15.85
N MET A 18 -1.10 8.39 -15.58
CA MET A 18 -0.64 8.77 -14.25
C MET A 18 -1.80 9.10 -13.29
N LEU A 19 -2.94 9.57 -13.80
CA LEU A 19 -4.11 9.96 -12.99
C LEU A 19 -4.94 8.76 -12.49
N ALA A 20 -4.82 7.59 -13.12
CA ALA A 20 -5.58 6.39 -12.74
C ALA A 20 -5.10 5.71 -11.44
N VAL A 21 -3.99 6.17 -10.84
CA VAL A 21 -3.40 5.53 -9.64
C VAL A 21 -4.07 5.96 -8.32
N SER A 22 -4.98 6.94 -8.34
CA SER A 22 -5.59 7.50 -7.12
C SER A 22 -7.11 7.34 -7.04
N CYS A 23 -7.59 6.10 -7.15
CA CYS A 23 -8.94 5.69 -6.71
C CYS A 23 -8.93 4.66 -5.57
N GLY A 24 -7.81 4.54 -4.84
CA GLY A 24 -7.74 3.72 -3.64
C GLY A 24 -8.41 4.40 -2.44
N GLY A 25 -9.50 3.83 -1.93
CA GLY A 25 -10.10 4.27 -0.67
C GLY A 25 -9.31 3.83 0.56
N VAL A 26 -9.67 4.35 1.74
CA VAL A 26 -9.02 4.05 3.04
C VAL A 26 -8.85 2.54 3.27
N ASP A 27 -9.86 1.75 2.94
CA ASP A 27 -9.85 0.30 3.11
C ASP A 27 -8.82 -0.39 2.21
N SER A 28 -8.79 -0.05 0.92
CA SER A 28 -7.82 -0.59 -0.04
C SER A 28 -6.39 -0.22 0.36
N ASP A 29 -6.17 1.03 0.79
CA ASP A 29 -4.86 1.48 1.26
C ASP A 29 -4.44 0.72 2.53
N ALA A 30 -5.34 0.57 3.50
CA ALA A 30 -5.09 -0.16 4.74
C ALA A 30 -4.75 -1.64 4.45
N LYS A 31 -5.52 -2.29 3.59
CA LYS A 31 -5.29 -3.69 3.16
C LYS A 31 -3.94 -3.84 2.46
N LYS A 32 -3.60 -2.91 1.57
CA LYS A 32 -2.32 -2.91 0.84
C LYS A 32 -1.14 -2.68 1.77
N ALA A 33 -1.22 -1.72 2.67
CA ALA A 33 -0.20 -1.47 3.69
C ALA A 33 0.02 -2.70 4.58
N ALA A 34 -1.06 -3.30 5.08
CA ALA A 34 -0.99 -4.51 5.90
C ALA A 34 -0.33 -5.67 5.16
N SER A 35 -0.70 -5.92 3.89
CA SER A 35 -0.11 -6.97 3.06
C SER A 35 1.40 -6.75 2.84
N LEU A 36 1.82 -5.52 2.55
CA LEU A 36 3.23 -5.17 2.38
C LEU A 36 4.03 -5.35 3.67
N THR A 37 3.47 -4.93 4.81
CA THR A 37 4.07 -5.13 6.13
C THR A 37 4.24 -6.62 6.44
N ASN A 38 3.20 -7.44 6.25
CA ASN A 38 3.28 -8.87 6.53
C ASN A 38 4.29 -9.59 5.62
N LYS A 39 4.34 -9.24 4.33
CA LYS A 39 5.38 -9.75 3.42
C LYS A 39 6.78 -9.30 3.82
N SER A 40 6.94 -8.06 4.29
CA SER A 40 8.22 -7.58 4.81
C SER A 40 8.69 -8.44 5.99
N ILE A 41 7.81 -8.73 6.96
CA ILE A 41 8.10 -9.61 8.09
C ILE A 41 8.49 -11.02 7.62
N GLU A 42 7.75 -11.59 6.65
CA GLU A 42 8.08 -12.89 6.06
C GLU A 42 9.50 -12.90 5.47
N LYS A 43 9.88 -11.84 4.75
CA LYS A 43 11.24 -11.70 4.19
C LYS A 43 12.30 -11.52 5.26
N THR A 44 12.01 -10.79 6.33
CA THR A 44 12.88 -10.70 7.50
C THR A 44 13.13 -12.08 8.11
N ASN A 45 12.07 -12.91 8.26
CA ASN A 45 12.19 -14.27 8.78
C ASN A 45 13.02 -15.19 7.86
N GLN A 46 13.03 -14.90 6.55
CA GLN A 46 13.86 -15.58 5.54
C GLN A 46 15.29 -15.01 5.45
N LEU A 47 15.69 -14.07 6.31
CA LEU A 47 16.96 -13.33 6.26
C LEU A 47 17.18 -12.52 4.96
N LYS A 48 16.11 -12.26 4.21
CA LYS A 48 16.13 -11.46 2.96
C LYS A 48 15.91 -9.97 3.28
N LEU A 49 16.88 -9.36 3.95
CA LEU A 49 16.73 -8.02 4.55
C LEU A 49 16.49 -6.91 3.52
N GLU A 50 17.15 -6.94 2.36
CA GLU A 50 16.93 -5.92 1.31
C GLU A 50 15.51 -5.97 0.74
N GLU A 51 15.00 -7.17 0.48
CA GLU A 51 13.60 -7.37 0.04
C GLU A 51 12.62 -6.90 1.12
N ALA A 52 12.90 -7.24 2.38
CA ALA A 52 12.11 -6.84 3.53
C ALA A 52 12.04 -5.32 3.66
N GLU A 53 13.18 -4.63 3.56
CA GLU A 53 13.27 -3.18 3.65
C GLU A 53 12.49 -2.50 2.51
N LYS A 54 12.63 -3.01 1.27
CA LYS A 54 11.90 -2.48 0.12
C LYS A 54 10.40 -2.58 0.31
N LEU A 55 9.90 -3.70 0.83
CA LEU A 55 8.48 -3.90 1.12
C LEU A 55 8.01 -3.00 2.26
N TYR A 56 8.81 -2.88 3.32
CA TYR A 56 8.52 -2.02 4.46
C TYR A 56 8.39 -0.55 4.05
N LYS A 57 9.35 -0.02 3.27
CA LYS A 57 9.32 1.36 2.75
C LYS A 57 8.07 1.62 1.92
N LYS A 58 7.61 0.65 1.11
CA LYS A 58 6.35 0.78 0.35
C LYS A 58 5.13 0.84 1.27
N SER A 59 5.10 0.05 2.34
CA SER A 59 4.03 0.12 3.35
C SER A 59 4.02 1.49 4.04
N GLN A 60 5.19 1.96 4.49
CA GLN A 60 5.36 3.26 5.14
C GLN A 60 4.91 4.42 4.25
N ALA A 61 5.16 4.36 2.95
CA ALA A 61 4.67 5.38 2.02
C ALA A 61 3.14 5.49 1.98
N ILE A 62 2.41 4.38 2.22
CA ILE A 62 0.95 4.40 2.32
C ILE A 62 0.53 4.94 3.70
N ILE A 63 1.14 4.45 4.78
CA ILE A 63 0.84 4.87 6.17
C ILE A 63 1.02 6.39 6.33
N LYS A 64 2.09 6.97 5.77
CA LYS A 64 2.36 8.42 5.80
C LYS A 64 1.25 9.28 5.21
N LYS A 65 0.46 8.78 4.25
CA LYS A 65 -0.70 9.52 3.70
C LYS A 65 -1.78 9.77 4.75
N TYR A 66 -1.78 9.00 5.83
CA TYR A 66 -2.80 9.00 6.86
C TYR A 66 -2.35 9.61 8.20
N GLU A 67 -1.06 9.90 8.40
CA GLU A 67 -0.52 10.42 9.68
C GLU A 67 -1.23 11.69 10.16
N SER A 68 -1.42 12.68 9.27
CA SER A 68 -2.14 13.94 9.58
C SER A 68 -3.51 14.03 8.89
N ASN A 69 -4.08 12.89 8.48
CA ASN A 69 -5.33 12.84 7.72
C ASN A 69 -6.54 12.70 8.65
N ARG A 70 -7.66 13.36 8.33
CA ARG A 70 -8.95 13.17 9.03
C ARG A 70 -9.43 11.71 9.07
N LYS A 71 -8.91 10.86 8.17
CA LYS A 71 -9.22 9.43 8.07
C LYS A 71 -8.18 8.55 8.78
N SER A 72 -7.24 9.12 9.54
CA SER A 72 -6.16 8.40 10.24
C SER A 72 -6.68 7.28 11.11
N GLU A 73 -7.68 7.55 11.96
CA GLU A 73 -8.26 6.57 12.86
C GLU A 73 -8.86 5.37 12.11
N LYS A 74 -9.69 5.63 11.09
CA LYS A 74 -10.28 4.59 10.25
C LYS A 74 -9.22 3.76 9.54
N PHE A 75 -8.19 4.42 8.99
CA PHE A 75 -7.06 3.75 8.36
C PHE A 75 -6.34 2.83 9.34
N ASN A 76 -5.97 3.35 10.51
CA ASN A 76 -5.20 2.61 11.52
C ASN A 76 -5.98 1.38 12.03
N LYS A 77 -7.29 1.52 12.26
CA LYS A 77 -8.15 0.39 12.65
C LYS A 77 -8.17 -0.72 11.59
N LEU A 78 -8.43 -0.36 10.33
CA LEU A 78 -8.45 -1.33 9.23
C LEU A 78 -7.06 -1.95 8.99
N TYR A 79 -6.00 -1.14 9.07
CA TYR A 79 -4.62 -1.60 8.91
C TYR A 79 -4.27 -2.65 9.96
N GLN A 80 -4.57 -2.39 11.24
CA GLN A 80 -4.37 -3.34 12.33
C GLN A 80 -5.18 -4.62 12.10
N GLN A 81 -6.47 -4.50 11.76
CA GLN A 81 -7.33 -5.65 11.47
C GLN A 81 -6.77 -6.51 10.34
N TYR A 82 -6.33 -5.93 9.22
CA TYR A 82 -5.76 -6.70 8.11
C TYR A 82 -4.37 -7.26 8.41
N ARG A 83 -3.55 -6.54 9.18
CA ARG A 83 -2.20 -6.99 9.56
C ARG A 83 -2.28 -8.17 10.54
N ASP A 84 -3.18 -8.08 11.51
CA ASP A 84 -3.28 -9.00 12.64
C ASP A 84 -4.34 -10.08 12.44
N GLY A 85 -5.25 -9.93 11.47
CA GLY A 85 -6.37 -10.83 11.20
C GLY A 85 -6.02 -12.26 10.79
N GLY A 86 -4.74 -12.58 10.57
CA GLY A 86 -4.24 -13.96 10.46
C GLY A 86 -3.79 -14.58 11.80
N LYS A 87 -3.76 -13.80 12.89
CA LYS A 87 -3.23 -14.17 14.21
C LYS A 87 -4.30 -14.28 15.31
N THR A 88 -5.48 -13.68 15.13
CA THR A 88 -6.55 -13.69 16.14
C THR A 88 -7.15 -15.09 16.32
N ASN A 89 -7.31 -15.87 15.24
CA ASN A 89 -7.83 -17.25 15.32
C ASN A 89 -6.90 -18.21 16.08
N LEU A 90 -5.59 -17.92 16.18
CA LEU A 90 -4.63 -18.77 16.89
C LEU A 90 -4.66 -18.56 18.42
N ARG A 91 -5.13 -17.40 18.91
CA ARG A 91 -5.19 -17.11 20.35
C ARG A 91 -6.47 -17.62 21.01
N GLU A 92 -7.57 -17.76 20.27
CA GLU A 92 -8.82 -18.31 20.79
C GLU A 92 -8.85 -19.85 20.77
N GLN A 93 -8.10 -20.50 19.87
CA GLN A 93 -7.97 -21.97 19.86
C GLN A 93 -6.98 -22.54 20.90
N ASN A 94 -6.19 -21.68 21.56
CA ASN A 94 -5.20 -22.08 22.58
C ASN A 94 -5.59 -21.63 24.00
N ARG A 95 -6.88 -21.38 24.25
CA ARG A 95 -7.40 -20.96 25.56
C ARG A 95 -8.37 -21.98 26.13
#